data_AF-A0A8X6L128-F1
#
_entry.id   AF-A0A8X6L128-F1
#
_cell.length_a   1.000
_cell.length_b   1.000
_cell.length_c   1.000
_cell.angle_alpha   90.00
_cell.angle_beta   90.00
_cell.angle_gamma   90.00
#
_symmetry.space_group_name_H-M   'P 1'
#
loop_
_entity.id
_entity.type
_entity.pdbx_description
1 polymer ?
#
loop_
_entity_poly.entity_id
_entity_poly.type
_entity_poly.pdbx_seq_one_letter_code
_entity_poly.pdbx_strand_id
1 'polypeptide(L)'
;MDLERLKEKRKFLRISFTKHLTKIETTLGKEISAEYNKEAKLDELLSLKSQLTEKLNELIKADEHIQLQIKIREMAADISSCEEYKDRENEELDFGRVRNLWSLETIGINPDNEVSLSDKELLKSFEQNTVFTNKRYETRLLWKEDSRELKSNYEIAKRRLFGLSKTFEKNEELYLKYDEIIKENLRDAIIERVNMYLDQNINTGYFLPHHAIVREQKDSTKVRIVFEHHQKMKARFY
;
A
#
# COMPACT_ATOMS: atom_id res chain seq x y z
N MET A 1 -28.11 20.34 8.82
CA MET A 1 -29.52 20.15 8.42
C MET A 1 -29.90 18.75 8.86
N ASP A 2 -30.90 18.60 9.73
CA ASP A 2 -31.16 17.32 10.40
C ASP A 2 -31.63 16.24 9.39
N LEU A 3 -30.96 15.08 9.36
CA LEU A 3 -31.27 13.98 8.45
C LEU A 3 -32.73 13.54 8.56
N GLU A 4 -33.31 13.63 9.75
CA GLU A 4 -34.72 13.32 9.98
C GLU A 4 -35.66 14.31 9.29
N ARG A 5 -35.33 15.61 9.25
CA ARG A 5 -36.12 16.60 8.50
C ARG A 5 -36.12 16.30 6.99
N LEU A 6 -35.02 15.79 6.46
CA LEU A 6 -34.91 15.41 5.04
C LEU A 6 -35.71 14.15 4.73
N LYS A 7 -35.65 13.14 5.60
CA LYS A 7 -36.47 11.93 5.48
C LYS A 7 -37.96 12.25 5.53
N GLU A 8 -38.38 13.15 6.42
CA GLU A 8 -39.77 13.63 6.47
C GLU A 8 -40.15 14.39 5.19
N LYS A 9 -39.29 15.30 4.70
CA LYS A 9 -39.56 15.98 3.40
C LYS A 9 -39.73 14.98 2.25
N ARG A 10 -38.87 13.95 2.16
CA ARG A 10 -39.00 12.88 1.16
C ARG A 10 -40.31 12.12 1.30
N LYS A 11 -40.73 11.80 2.53
CA LYS A 11 -41.99 11.13 2.81
C LYS A 11 -43.18 11.95 2.29
N PHE A 12 -43.21 13.25 2.55
CA PHE A 12 -44.23 14.15 2.00
C PHE A 12 -44.22 14.20 0.46
N LEU A 13 -43.04 14.24 -0.16
CA LEU A 13 -42.90 14.22 -1.62
C LEU A 13 -43.42 12.90 -2.23
N ARG A 14 -43.12 11.75 -1.62
CA ARG A 14 -43.67 10.46 -2.05
C ARG A 14 -45.20 10.43 -1.96
N ILE A 15 -45.76 10.88 -0.84
CA ILE A 15 -47.22 10.97 -0.67
C ILE A 15 -47.84 11.87 -1.74
N SER A 16 -47.22 13.02 -2.02
CA SER A 16 -47.68 13.93 -3.07
C SER A 16 -47.59 13.30 -4.46
N PHE A 17 -46.47 12.66 -4.80
CA PHE A 17 -46.28 11.94 -6.06
C PHE A 17 -47.34 10.86 -6.26
N THR A 18 -47.55 10.00 -5.26
CA THR A 18 -48.58 8.95 -5.31
C THR A 18 -49.97 9.55 -5.52
N LYS A 19 -50.30 10.65 -4.85
CA LYS A 19 -51.60 11.34 -5.03
C LYS A 19 -51.81 11.83 -6.47
N HIS A 20 -50.80 12.41 -7.11
CA HIS A 20 -50.90 12.84 -8.51
C HIS A 20 -51.03 11.64 -9.45
N LEU A 21 -50.31 10.55 -9.19
CA LEU A 21 -50.39 9.31 -9.96
C LEU A 21 -51.80 8.70 -9.91
N THR A 22 -52.38 8.57 -8.71
CA THR A 22 -53.76 8.09 -8.54
C THR A 22 -54.77 9.03 -9.21
N LYS A 23 -54.51 10.35 -9.23
CA LYS A 23 -55.39 11.31 -9.92
C LYS A 23 -55.33 11.15 -11.44
N ILE A 24 -54.16 10.84 -11.99
CA ILE A 24 -54.01 10.51 -13.42
C ILE A 24 -54.75 9.20 -13.75
N GLU A 25 -54.56 8.16 -12.94
CA GLU A 25 -55.24 6.86 -13.12
C GLU A 25 -56.77 6.99 -13.07
N THR A 26 -57.29 7.75 -12.10
CA THR A 26 -58.74 8.00 -12.01
C THR A 26 -59.26 8.84 -13.17
N THR A 27 -58.53 9.86 -13.63
CA THR A 27 -58.91 10.66 -14.80
C THR A 27 -58.87 9.84 -16.09
N LEU A 28 -57.91 8.92 -16.27
CA LEU A 28 -57.89 7.99 -17.40
C LEU A 28 -59.15 7.12 -17.44
N GLY A 29 -59.62 6.64 -16.29
CA GLY A 29 -60.83 5.82 -16.15
C GLY A 29 -62.17 6.53 -16.34
N LYS A 30 -62.22 7.88 -16.40
CA LYS A 30 -63.48 8.64 -16.63
C LYS A 30 -63.98 8.47 -18.07
N GLU A 31 -65.23 8.09 -18.25
CA GLU A 31 -65.87 8.02 -19.57
C GLU A 31 -66.20 9.42 -20.13
N ILE A 32 -66.24 9.54 -21.46
CA ILE A 32 -66.56 10.79 -22.15
C ILE A 32 -68.07 10.98 -22.14
N SER A 33 -68.53 12.15 -21.72
CA SER A 33 -69.96 12.51 -21.65
C SER A 33 -70.22 13.87 -22.32
N ALA A 34 -71.49 14.25 -22.45
CA ALA A 34 -71.86 15.57 -23.00
C ALA A 34 -71.30 16.75 -22.19
N GLU A 35 -70.97 16.53 -20.92
CA GLU A 35 -70.40 17.54 -19.99
C GLU A 35 -68.88 17.43 -19.84
N TYR A 36 -68.26 16.33 -20.28
CA TYR A 36 -66.80 16.10 -20.19
C TYR A 36 -66.25 15.59 -21.52
N ASN A 37 -65.76 16.54 -22.33
CA ASN A 37 -65.29 16.28 -23.69
C ASN A 37 -63.81 15.80 -23.72
N LYS A 38 -63.38 15.31 -24.89
CA LYS A 38 -62.03 14.76 -25.09
C LYS A 38 -60.92 15.80 -24.85
N GLU A 39 -61.18 17.06 -25.14
CA GLU A 39 -60.21 18.16 -25.07
C GLU A 39 -59.95 18.56 -23.60
N ALA A 40 -61.01 18.74 -22.81
CA ALA A 40 -60.91 18.98 -21.37
C ALA A 40 -60.21 17.84 -20.62
N LYS A 41 -60.45 16.59 -21.03
CA LYS A 41 -59.75 15.42 -20.49
C LYS A 41 -58.24 15.44 -20.81
N LEU A 42 -57.88 15.86 -22.02
CA LEU A 42 -56.49 15.96 -22.45
C LEU A 42 -55.75 17.08 -21.70
N ASP A 43 -56.37 18.25 -21.54
CA ASP A 43 -55.79 19.38 -20.80
C ASP A 43 -55.58 19.04 -19.33
N GLU A 44 -56.55 18.37 -18.69
CA GLU A 44 -56.41 17.89 -17.31
C GLU A 44 -55.25 16.91 -17.17
N LEU A 45 -55.11 15.95 -18.11
CA LEU A 45 -54.02 14.98 -18.11
C LEU A 45 -52.66 15.61 -18.37
N LEU A 46 -52.55 16.59 -19.27
CA LEU A 46 -51.32 17.33 -19.53
C LEU A 46 -50.87 18.14 -18.31
N SER A 47 -51.82 18.80 -17.64
CA SER A 47 -51.57 19.52 -16.39
C SER A 47 -51.08 18.58 -15.28
N LEU A 48 -51.76 17.45 -15.08
CA LEU A 48 -51.38 16.45 -14.08
C LEU A 48 -50.02 15.80 -14.40
N LYS A 49 -49.71 15.53 -15.67
CA LYS A 49 -48.40 15.03 -16.10
C LYS A 49 -47.29 16.02 -15.76
N SER A 50 -47.51 17.31 -15.98
CA SER A 50 -46.55 18.37 -15.61
C SER A 50 -46.27 18.36 -14.11
N GLN A 51 -47.34 18.36 -13.29
CA GLN A 51 -47.23 18.29 -11.82
C GLN A 51 -46.52 17.02 -11.34
N LEU A 52 -46.81 15.86 -11.94
CA LEU A 52 -46.16 14.60 -11.60
C LEU A 52 -44.66 14.64 -11.92
N THR A 53 -44.28 15.22 -13.06
CA THR A 53 -42.88 15.34 -13.50
C THR A 53 -42.10 16.26 -12.57
N GLU A 54 -42.70 17.37 -12.14
CA GLU A 54 -42.11 18.27 -11.14
C GLU A 54 -41.89 17.56 -9.80
N LYS A 55 -42.90 16.84 -9.31
CA LYS A 55 -42.79 16.07 -8.06
C LYS A 55 -41.77 14.94 -8.14
N LEU A 56 -41.61 14.30 -9.29
CA LEU A 56 -40.56 13.30 -9.51
C LEU A 56 -39.17 13.93 -9.40
N ASN A 57 -38.95 15.08 -10.04
CA ASN A 57 -37.67 15.79 -9.97
C ASN A 57 -37.34 16.25 -8.54
N GLU A 58 -38.33 16.75 -7.80
CA GLU A 58 -38.16 17.09 -6.38
C GLU A 58 -37.79 15.86 -5.54
N LEU A 59 -38.40 14.71 -5.81
CA LEU A 59 -38.14 13.47 -5.10
C LEU A 59 -36.72 12.94 -5.37
N ILE A 60 -36.28 12.96 -6.63
CA ILE A 60 -34.91 12.58 -7.03
C ILE A 60 -33.88 13.45 -6.28
N LYS A 61 -34.06 14.78 -6.32
CA LYS A 61 -33.16 15.72 -5.60
C LYS A 61 -33.14 15.47 -4.09
N ALA A 62 -34.28 15.12 -3.50
CA ALA A 62 -34.35 14.82 -2.07
C ALA A 62 -33.61 13.52 -1.71
N ASP A 63 -33.71 12.48 -2.54
CA ASP A 63 -32.99 11.22 -2.34
C ASP A 63 -31.47 11.40 -2.50
N GLU A 64 -31.02 12.15 -3.51
CA GLU A 64 -29.60 12.52 -3.69
C GLU A 64 -29.04 13.26 -2.46
N HIS A 65 -29.79 14.24 -1.94
CA HIS A 65 -29.37 14.99 -0.76
C HIS A 65 -29.29 14.13 0.51
N ILE A 66 -30.21 13.16 0.67
CA ILE A 66 -30.16 12.19 1.78
C ILE A 66 -28.91 11.32 1.67
N GLN A 67 -28.59 10.81 0.48
CA GLN A 67 -27.39 10.01 0.25
C GLN A 67 -26.11 10.79 0.59
N LEU A 68 -26.02 12.04 0.15
CA LEU A 68 -24.88 12.91 0.50
C LEU A 68 -24.77 13.13 2.02
N GLN A 69 -25.88 13.36 2.72
CA GLN A 69 -25.87 13.54 4.18
C GLN A 69 -25.45 12.27 4.94
N ILE A 70 -25.84 11.09 4.47
CA ILE A 70 -25.39 9.81 5.03
C ILE A 70 -23.88 9.68 4.85
N LYS A 71 -23.38 9.88 3.63
CA LYS A 71 -21.94 9.82 3.34
C LYS A 71 -21.12 10.81 4.16
N ILE A 72 -21.61 12.04 4.35
CA ILE A 72 -20.97 13.03 5.22
C ILE A 72 -20.90 12.54 6.67
N ARG A 73 -21.99 11.94 7.19
CA ARG A 73 -22.00 11.39 8.56
C ARG A 73 -21.04 10.22 8.74
N GLU A 74 -20.98 9.32 7.75
CA GLU A 74 -20.02 8.20 7.76
C GLU A 74 -18.59 8.71 7.76
N MET A 75 -18.24 9.63 6.85
CA MET A 75 -16.91 10.25 6.83
C MET A 75 -16.59 10.98 8.14
N ALA A 76 -17.56 11.66 8.76
CA ALA A 76 -17.37 12.30 10.06
C ALA A 76 -17.12 11.29 11.19
N ALA A 77 -17.80 10.13 11.15
CA ALA A 77 -17.58 9.04 12.09
C ALA A 77 -16.19 8.41 11.91
N ASP A 78 -15.75 8.21 10.66
CA ASP A 78 -14.39 7.74 10.34
C ASP A 78 -13.33 8.73 10.84
N ILE A 79 -13.53 10.03 10.63
CA ILE A 79 -12.64 11.09 11.13
C ILE A 79 -12.61 11.10 12.66
N SER A 80 -13.74 10.91 13.33
CA SER A 80 -13.81 10.82 14.80
C SER A 80 -13.14 9.54 15.32
N SER A 81 -13.27 8.42 14.61
CA SER A 81 -12.56 7.18 14.95
C SER A 81 -11.04 7.33 14.76
N CYS A 82 -10.61 8.20 13.86
CA CYS A 82 -9.21 8.57 13.66
C CYS A 82 -8.67 9.55 14.72
N GLU A 83 -9.40 9.84 15.80
CA GLU A 83 -8.93 10.67 16.92
C GLU A 83 -7.72 10.11 17.67
N GLU A 84 -7.20 8.92 17.30
CA GLU A 84 -5.86 8.44 17.67
C GLU A 84 -4.71 9.41 17.31
N TYR A 85 -4.96 10.47 16.53
CA TYR A 85 -3.97 11.50 16.21
C TYR A 85 -4.16 12.85 16.91
N LYS A 86 -5.27 13.11 17.61
CA LYS A 86 -5.47 14.39 18.32
C LYS A 86 -4.64 14.53 19.59
N ASP A 87 -4.28 13.42 20.23
CA ASP A 87 -3.36 13.45 21.38
C ASP A 87 -1.93 13.90 21.01
N ARG A 88 -1.61 14.11 19.72
CA ARG A 88 -0.33 14.69 19.27
C ARG A 88 -0.37 16.18 18.94
N GLU A 89 -1.51 16.87 19.06
CA GLU A 89 -1.58 18.32 18.81
C GLU A 89 -1.23 19.16 20.04
N ASN A 90 -1.05 18.53 21.22
CA ASN A 90 -0.63 19.18 22.47
C ASN A 90 0.80 18.83 22.94
N GLU A 91 1.56 18.04 22.17
CA GLU A 91 3.01 18.18 22.25
C GLU A 91 3.34 19.40 21.39
N GLU A 92 3.52 20.57 22.01
CA GLU A 92 4.30 21.65 21.41
C GLU A 92 5.49 20.96 20.72
N LEU A 93 5.59 21.10 19.40
CA LEU A 93 6.75 20.64 18.65
C LEU A 93 7.94 21.36 19.26
N ASP A 94 8.59 20.72 20.22
CA ASP A 94 9.71 21.31 20.95
C ASP A 94 10.78 21.57 19.91
N PHE A 95 10.93 22.85 19.57
CA PHE A 95 11.89 23.30 18.58
C PHE A 95 13.31 22.88 18.97
N GLY A 96 13.57 22.69 20.28
CA GLY A 96 14.79 22.09 20.81
C GLY A 96 14.93 20.62 20.40
N ARG A 97 13.90 19.79 20.58
CA ARG A 97 13.87 18.39 20.12
C ARG A 97 13.98 18.25 18.61
N VAL A 98 13.27 19.05 17.84
CA VAL A 98 13.37 19.02 16.36
C VAL A 98 14.78 19.44 15.94
N ARG A 99 15.33 20.51 16.52
CA ARG A 99 16.70 20.94 16.25
C ARG A 99 17.72 19.87 16.63
N ASN A 100 17.53 19.20 17.77
CA ASN A 100 18.40 18.11 18.20
C ASN A 100 18.27 16.90 17.27
N LEU A 101 17.07 16.55 16.80
CA LEU A 101 16.88 15.46 15.84
C LEU A 101 17.69 15.68 14.55
N TRP A 102 17.82 16.94 14.12
CA TRP A 102 18.57 17.33 12.93
C TRP A 102 19.97 17.85 13.21
N SER A 103 20.46 17.79 14.45
CA SER A 103 21.82 18.20 14.76
C SER A 103 22.81 17.17 14.25
N LEU A 104 23.97 17.63 13.79
CA LEU A 104 25.05 16.77 13.31
C LEU A 104 25.48 15.78 14.40
N GLU A 105 25.50 16.21 15.66
CA GLU A 105 25.82 15.38 16.83
C GLU A 105 24.86 14.19 16.98
N THR A 106 23.55 14.40 16.81
CA THR A 106 22.54 13.33 16.95
C THR A 106 22.63 12.30 15.83
N ILE A 107 23.03 12.71 14.62
CA ILE A 107 23.30 11.77 13.52
C ILE A 107 24.73 11.20 13.56
N GLY A 108 25.47 11.42 14.65
CA GLY A 108 26.78 10.84 14.90
C GLY A 108 27.96 11.57 14.26
N ILE A 109 27.74 12.77 13.70
CA ILE A 109 28.76 13.64 13.12
C ILE A 109 29.12 14.70 14.15
N ASN A 110 30.07 14.38 15.03
CA ASN A 110 30.59 15.34 16.00
C ASN A 110 32.07 15.64 15.68
N PRO A 111 32.43 16.89 15.32
CA PRO A 111 33.81 17.26 15.01
C PRO A 111 34.75 17.18 16.22
N ASP A 112 34.22 17.23 17.44
CA ASP A 112 35.00 17.17 18.69
C ASP A 112 35.17 15.73 19.22
N ASN A 113 34.48 14.75 18.63
CA ASN A 113 34.73 13.35 18.97
C ASN A 113 36.09 12.94 18.42
N GLU A 114 37.04 12.71 19.32
CA GLU A 114 38.29 12.06 18.96
C GLU A 114 37.98 10.68 18.38
N VAL A 115 38.19 10.53 17.08
CA VAL A 115 38.09 9.25 16.38
C VAL A 115 39.04 8.28 17.09
N SER A 116 38.49 7.16 17.60
CA SER A 116 39.26 6.11 18.26
C SER A 116 40.45 5.69 17.40
N LEU A 117 41.57 5.28 18.02
CA LEU A 117 42.71 4.75 17.28
C LEU A 117 42.30 3.60 16.35
N SER A 118 41.36 2.74 16.78
CA SER A 118 40.78 1.67 15.97
C SER A 118 40.05 2.18 14.72
N ASP A 119 39.32 3.29 14.87
CA ASP A 119 38.51 3.85 13.79
C ASP A 119 39.40 4.61 12.80
N LYS A 120 40.49 5.21 13.26
CA LYS A 120 41.54 5.78 12.39
C LYS A 120 42.22 4.72 11.55
N GLU A 121 42.54 3.56 12.13
CA GLU A 121 43.10 2.41 11.40
C GLU A 121 42.11 1.84 10.38
N LEU A 122 40.84 1.76 10.75
CA LEU A 122 39.75 1.34 9.85
C LEU A 122 39.59 2.28 8.67
N LEU A 123 39.53 3.60 8.92
CA LEU A 123 39.43 4.63 7.87
C LEU A 123 40.63 4.57 6.94
N LYS A 124 41.85 4.44 7.49
CA LYS A 124 43.07 4.29 6.69
C LYS A 124 43.01 3.04 5.81
N SER A 125 42.54 1.91 6.34
CA SER A 125 42.35 0.69 5.56
C SER A 125 41.30 0.87 4.47
N PHE A 126 40.18 1.53 4.77
CA PHE A 126 39.14 1.84 3.79
C PHE A 126 39.67 2.71 2.65
N GLU A 127 40.36 3.81 2.95
CA GLU A 127 40.94 4.70 1.96
C GLU A 127 41.98 3.99 1.09
N GLN A 128 42.86 3.18 1.69
CA GLN A 128 43.88 2.41 0.96
C GLN A 128 43.30 1.34 0.04
N ASN A 129 42.17 0.73 0.42
CA ASN A 129 41.54 -0.34 -0.34
C ASN A 129 40.47 0.17 -1.33
N THR A 130 40.13 1.46 -1.30
CA THR A 130 39.13 2.06 -2.19
C THR A 130 39.78 2.51 -3.49
N VAL A 131 39.35 1.94 -4.60
CA VAL A 131 39.84 2.26 -5.95
C VAL A 131 38.69 2.68 -6.84
N PHE A 132 38.94 3.62 -7.75
CA PHE A 132 37.95 4.02 -8.74
C PHE A 132 38.19 3.25 -10.06
N THR A 133 37.36 2.24 -10.30
CA THR A 133 37.46 1.33 -11.44
C THR A 133 36.12 1.28 -12.16
N ASN A 134 36.12 1.24 -13.50
CA ASN A 134 34.90 1.10 -14.31
C ASN A 134 33.77 2.10 -13.96
N LYS A 135 34.13 3.36 -13.68
CA LYS A 135 33.22 4.45 -13.26
C LYS A 135 32.51 4.22 -11.92
N ARG A 136 33.03 3.33 -11.06
CA ARG A 136 32.50 3.04 -9.73
C ARG A 136 33.65 3.02 -8.72
N TYR A 137 33.32 3.28 -7.45
CA TYR A 137 34.26 3.03 -6.35
C TYR A 137 34.11 1.58 -5.91
N GLU A 138 35.22 0.85 -5.89
CA GLU A 138 35.31 -0.51 -5.38
C GLU A 138 36.15 -0.46 -4.11
N THR A 139 35.73 -1.18 -3.07
CA THR A 139 36.45 -1.24 -1.79
C THR A 139 36.39 -2.65 -1.23
N ARG A 140 37.35 -2.99 -0.38
CA ARG A 140 37.33 -4.29 0.31
C ARG A 140 36.36 -4.24 1.48
N LEU A 141 35.69 -5.35 1.74
CA LEU A 141 34.87 -5.50 2.94
C LEU A 141 35.72 -5.32 4.20
N LEU A 142 35.24 -4.49 5.12
CA LEU A 142 35.91 -4.16 6.38
C LEU A 142 35.59 -5.22 7.45
N TRP A 143 36.39 -6.29 7.47
CA TRP A 143 36.25 -7.37 8.45
C TRP A 143 36.77 -6.96 9.83
N LYS A 144 36.06 -7.36 10.90
CA LYS A 144 36.63 -7.32 12.26
C LYS A 144 37.71 -8.38 12.41
N GLU A 145 38.84 -8.06 13.04
CA GLU A 145 39.98 -9.00 13.23
C GLU A 145 39.57 -10.30 13.96
N ASP A 146 38.56 -10.23 14.82
CA ASP A 146 38.00 -11.38 15.54
C ASP A 146 37.05 -12.27 14.70
N SER A 147 36.85 -11.98 13.41
CA SER A 147 36.04 -12.80 12.51
C SER A 147 36.77 -14.09 12.10
N ARG A 148 37.11 -14.90 13.11
CA ARG A 148 37.66 -16.25 12.92
C ARG A 148 36.61 -17.11 12.22
N GLU A 149 36.90 -17.42 10.96
CA GLU A 149 36.35 -18.49 10.12
C GLU A 149 34.83 -18.65 10.15
N LEU A 150 34.19 -18.22 9.06
CA LEU A 150 32.82 -18.62 8.72
C LEU A 150 32.79 -20.13 8.49
N LYS A 151 32.27 -20.89 9.46
CA LYS A 151 31.97 -22.31 9.24
C LYS A 151 30.95 -22.44 8.12
N SER A 152 31.21 -23.36 7.17
CA SER A 152 30.29 -23.60 6.08
C SER A 152 28.89 -24.00 6.59
N ASN A 153 27.86 -23.42 5.98
CA ASN A 153 26.45 -23.73 6.25
C ASN A 153 25.82 -24.55 5.12
N TYR A 154 26.62 -25.21 4.28
CA TYR A 154 26.19 -25.91 3.07
C TYR A 154 24.99 -26.83 3.32
N GLU A 155 25.03 -27.69 4.34
CA GLU A 155 23.94 -28.63 4.64
C GLU A 155 22.62 -27.96 5.05
N ILE A 156 22.68 -26.74 5.59
CA ILE A 156 21.48 -25.95 5.93
C ILE A 156 20.93 -25.31 4.65
N ALA A 157 21.80 -24.69 3.85
CA ALA A 157 21.42 -24.06 2.59
C ALA A 157 20.84 -25.08 1.60
N LYS A 158 21.46 -26.26 1.49
CA LYS A 158 21.00 -27.38 0.68
C LYS A 158 19.60 -27.85 1.08
N ARG A 159 19.34 -28.06 2.38
CA ARG A 159 18.00 -28.44 2.88
C ARG A 159 16.94 -27.39 2.55
N ARG A 160 17.27 -26.11 2.70
CA ARG A 160 16.36 -25.01 2.35
C ARG A 160 16.08 -24.95 0.84
N LEU A 161 17.11 -25.15 0.01
CA LEU A 161 16.96 -25.22 -1.43
C LEU A 161 16.02 -26.36 -1.85
N PHE A 162 16.17 -27.56 -1.28
CA PHE A 162 15.24 -28.66 -1.53
C PHE A 162 13.80 -28.35 -1.11
N GLY A 163 13.62 -27.66 0.02
CA GLY A 163 12.30 -27.18 0.44
C GLY A 163 11.70 -26.21 -0.57
N LEU A 164 12.50 -25.28 -1.08
CA LEU A 164 12.09 -24.32 -2.10
C LEU A 164 11.72 -25.02 -3.42
N SER A 165 12.50 -26.02 -3.87
CA SER A 165 12.18 -26.82 -5.05
C SER A 165 10.81 -27.50 -4.95
N LYS A 166 10.47 -28.08 -3.78
CA LYS A 166 9.13 -28.66 -3.56
C LYS A 166 8.01 -27.63 -3.60
N THR A 167 8.28 -26.39 -3.20
CA THR A 167 7.31 -25.29 -3.32
C THR A 167 7.10 -24.92 -4.79
N PHE A 168 8.16 -24.90 -5.60
CA PHE A 168 8.07 -24.66 -7.03
C PHE A 168 7.31 -25.75 -7.78
N GLU A 169 7.50 -27.02 -7.42
CA GLU A 169 6.72 -28.14 -7.98
C GLU A 169 5.20 -27.98 -7.77
N LYS A 170 4.80 -27.33 -6.67
CA LYS A 170 3.38 -27.10 -6.34
C LYS A 170 2.82 -25.81 -6.93
N ASN A 171 3.69 -24.87 -7.32
CA ASN A 171 3.29 -23.55 -7.79
C ASN A 171 4.21 -23.11 -8.95
N GLU A 172 3.80 -23.48 -10.16
CA GLU A 172 4.53 -23.19 -11.39
C GLU A 172 4.61 -21.68 -11.67
N GLU A 173 3.55 -20.92 -11.37
CA GLU A 173 3.55 -19.46 -11.57
C GLU A 173 4.62 -18.78 -10.70
N LEU A 174 4.76 -19.20 -9.45
CA LEU A 174 5.80 -18.70 -8.55
C LEU A 174 7.19 -19.05 -9.09
N TYR A 175 7.39 -20.26 -9.58
CA TYR A 175 8.66 -20.71 -10.16
C TYR A 175 9.08 -19.84 -11.35
N LEU A 176 8.18 -19.61 -12.31
CA LEU A 176 8.47 -18.81 -13.51
C LEU A 176 8.91 -17.38 -13.15
N LYS A 177 8.19 -16.72 -12.22
CA LYS A 177 8.57 -15.39 -11.74
C LYS A 177 9.89 -15.39 -10.99
N TYR A 178 10.16 -16.43 -10.20
CA TYR A 178 11.40 -16.57 -9.45
C TYR A 178 12.61 -16.72 -10.38
N ASP A 179 12.49 -17.59 -11.39
CA ASP A 179 13.51 -17.82 -12.40
C ASP A 179 13.79 -16.56 -13.23
N GLU A 180 12.74 -15.81 -13.58
CA GLU A 180 12.88 -14.51 -14.24
C GLU A 180 13.73 -13.52 -13.42
N ILE A 181 13.44 -13.37 -12.11
CA ILE A 181 14.20 -12.49 -11.22
C ILE A 181 15.67 -12.93 -11.11
N ILE A 182 15.94 -14.23 -11.00
CA ILE A 182 17.32 -14.76 -10.96
C ILE A 182 18.06 -14.46 -12.28
N LYS A 183 17.40 -14.65 -13.43
CA LYS A 183 17.97 -14.32 -14.74
C LYS A 183 18.22 -12.83 -14.92
N GLU A 184 17.33 -11.98 -14.42
CA GLU A 184 17.51 -10.53 -14.41
C GLU A 184 18.73 -10.13 -13.58
N ASN A 185 18.85 -10.61 -12.33
CA ASN A 185 20.02 -10.38 -11.50
C ASN A 185 21.33 -10.83 -12.17
N LEU A 186 21.29 -11.93 -12.93
CA LEU A 186 22.46 -12.41 -13.69
C LEU A 186 22.80 -11.48 -14.87
N ARG A 187 21.79 -10.95 -15.59
CA ARG A 187 21.97 -9.97 -16.67
C ARG A 187 22.52 -8.65 -16.14
N ASP A 188 22.06 -8.22 -14.97
CA ASP A 188 22.47 -6.97 -14.33
C ASP A 188 23.82 -7.08 -13.61
N ALA A 189 24.48 -8.24 -13.70
CA ALA A 189 25.74 -8.56 -13.02
C ALA A 189 25.69 -8.35 -11.49
N ILE A 190 24.51 -8.56 -10.90
CA ILE A 190 24.30 -8.57 -9.44
C ILE A 190 24.75 -9.92 -8.87
N ILE A 191 24.53 -11.00 -9.62
CA ILE A 191 24.98 -12.35 -9.30
C ILE A 191 25.80 -12.94 -10.44
N GLU A 192 26.62 -13.94 -10.15
CA GLU A 192 27.39 -14.70 -11.13
C GLU A 192 27.25 -16.21 -10.93
N ARG A 193 27.57 -16.99 -11.97
CA ARG A 193 27.61 -18.45 -11.88
C ARG A 193 28.93 -18.90 -11.26
N VAL A 194 28.86 -19.53 -10.10
CA VAL A 194 30.03 -20.10 -9.43
C VAL A 194 30.41 -21.44 -10.06
N ASN A 195 31.69 -21.63 -10.44
CA ASN A 195 32.20 -22.90 -10.93
C ASN A 195 32.62 -23.81 -9.76
N MET A 196 31.71 -24.69 -9.36
CA MET A 196 31.90 -25.61 -8.24
C MET A 196 33.03 -26.64 -8.44
N TYR A 197 33.50 -26.89 -9.67
CA TYR A 197 34.58 -27.86 -9.93
C TYR A 197 35.98 -27.26 -9.79
N LEU A 198 36.12 -25.95 -9.98
CA LEU A 198 37.38 -25.24 -9.79
C LEU A 198 37.57 -24.75 -8.36
N ASP A 199 36.47 -24.54 -7.65
CA ASP A 199 36.47 -23.98 -6.31
C ASP A 199 36.47 -25.09 -5.26
N GLN A 200 37.66 -25.46 -4.76
CA GLN A 200 37.84 -26.44 -3.67
C GLN A 200 37.16 -26.00 -2.35
N ASN A 201 36.60 -24.79 -2.34
CA ASN A 201 36.00 -24.12 -1.19
C ASN A 201 34.52 -24.44 -0.95
N ILE A 202 33.90 -25.42 -1.59
CA ILE A 202 32.49 -25.78 -1.28
C ILE A 202 32.31 -26.04 0.23
N ASN A 203 33.32 -26.64 0.87
CA ASN A 203 33.32 -26.94 2.30
C ASN A 203 33.79 -25.78 3.19
N THR A 204 34.29 -24.68 2.62
CA THR A 204 34.73 -23.46 3.34
C THR A 204 33.88 -22.23 3.03
N GLY A 205 33.04 -22.29 1.99
CA GLY A 205 32.14 -21.24 1.55
C GLY A 205 30.90 -21.12 2.43
N TYR A 206 30.38 -19.89 2.50
CA TYR A 206 29.13 -19.58 3.17
C TYR A 206 28.04 -19.28 2.13
N PHE A 207 26.95 -20.03 2.19
CA PHE A 207 25.84 -19.95 1.25
C PHE A 207 24.74 -19.08 1.84
N LEU A 208 24.11 -18.23 1.04
CA LEU A 208 22.94 -17.45 1.47
C LEU A 208 21.67 -18.19 1.06
N PRO A 209 20.94 -18.83 2.02
CA PRO A 209 19.63 -19.37 1.70
C PRO A 209 18.70 -18.23 1.30
N HIS A 210 17.73 -18.53 0.44
CA HIS A 210 16.83 -17.54 -0.12
C HIS A 210 15.41 -18.10 -0.19
N HIS A 211 14.42 -17.21 -0.11
CA HIS A 211 13.00 -17.55 -0.21
C HIS A 211 12.22 -16.44 -0.93
N ALA A 212 11.03 -16.78 -1.42
CA ALA A 212 10.13 -15.82 -2.05
C ALA A 212 9.22 -15.15 -1.02
N ILE A 213 9.04 -13.84 -1.11
CA ILE A 213 7.96 -13.10 -0.46
C ILE A 213 6.97 -12.68 -1.53
N VAL A 214 5.73 -13.15 -1.40
CA VAL A 214 4.62 -12.79 -2.30
C VAL A 214 3.78 -11.70 -1.63
N ARG A 215 3.54 -10.58 -2.32
CA ARG A 215 2.64 -9.52 -1.87
C ARG A 215 1.64 -9.23 -2.98
N GLU A 216 0.47 -9.85 -2.88
CA GLU A 216 -0.58 -9.79 -3.91
C GLU A 216 -1.19 -8.38 -4.08
N GLN A 217 -1.13 -7.57 -3.02
CA GLN A 217 -1.76 -6.25 -2.92
C GLN A 217 -0.90 -5.09 -3.48
N LYS A 218 0.23 -5.35 -4.15
CA LYS A 218 1.10 -4.31 -4.73
C LYS A 218 1.20 -4.40 -6.25
N ASP A 219 1.14 -3.24 -6.90
CA ASP A 219 1.15 -3.13 -8.36
C ASP A 219 2.53 -3.38 -9.01
N SER A 220 3.63 -2.98 -8.36
CA SER A 220 4.94 -2.91 -9.05
C SER A 220 5.87 -4.10 -8.87
N THR A 221 5.66 -5.01 -7.91
CA THR A 221 6.37 -6.30 -7.87
C THR A 221 5.66 -7.29 -6.92
N LYS A 222 4.94 -8.26 -7.50
CA LYS A 222 4.16 -9.24 -6.72
C LYS A 222 5.03 -10.28 -6.00
N VAL A 223 6.24 -10.55 -6.49
CA VAL A 223 7.19 -11.55 -5.94
C VAL A 223 8.55 -10.90 -5.74
N ARG A 224 9.19 -11.12 -4.59
CA ARG A 224 10.57 -10.70 -4.31
C ARG A 224 11.38 -11.82 -3.69
N ILE A 225 12.67 -11.91 -4.06
CA ILE A 225 13.62 -12.87 -3.49
C ILE A 225 14.31 -12.22 -2.30
N VAL A 226 14.28 -12.88 -1.15
CA VAL A 226 14.98 -12.44 0.05
C VAL A 226 16.07 -13.44 0.39
N PHE A 227 17.30 -12.92 0.55
CA PHE A 227 18.45 -13.68 1.00
C PHE A 227 18.57 -13.60 2.52
N GLU A 228 18.37 -14.73 3.19
CA GLU A 228 18.44 -14.82 4.64
C GLU A 228 19.88 -14.83 5.12
N HIS A 229 20.21 -13.84 5.94
CA HIS A 229 21.45 -13.80 6.70
C HIS A 229 21.19 -14.38 8.09
N HIS A 230 21.81 -15.52 8.41
CA HIS A 230 21.62 -16.15 9.72
C HIS A 230 22.33 -15.33 10.81
N GLN A 231 21.56 -14.72 11.73
CA GLN A 231 22.04 -13.80 12.78
C GLN A 231 23.06 -14.40 13.78
N LYS A 232 23.21 -15.73 13.86
CA LYS A 232 24.15 -16.34 14.83
C LYS A 232 25.62 -16.37 14.39
N MET A 233 25.99 -15.68 13.32
CA MET A 233 27.34 -15.80 12.74
C MET A 233 28.29 -14.69 13.21
N LYS A 234 29.49 -15.11 13.63
CA LYS A 234 30.59 -14.27 14.15
C LYS A 234 31.37 -13.53 13.05
N ALA A 235 30.89 -13.55 11.81
CA ALA A 235 31.36 -12.63 10.79
C ALA A 235 30.74 -11.28 11.06
N ARG A 236 31.52 -10.39 11.67
CA ARG A 236 31.11 -9.03 11.97
C ARG A 236 31.89 -8.11 11.03
N PHE A 237 31.15 -7.30 10.30
CA PHE A 237 31.68 -6.14 9.63
C PHE A 237 31.69 -4.98 10.62
N TYR A 238 32.55 -3.99 10.39
CA TYR A 238 32.41 -2.69 11.05
C TYR A 238 31.17 -1.98 10.58
#